data_AF-A0A836SF81-F1
#
_entry.id   AF-A0A836SF81-F1
#
_cell.length_a   1.000
_cell.length_b   1.000
_cell.length_c   1.000
_cell.angle_alpha   90.00
_cell.angle_beta   90.00
_cell.angle_gamma   90.00
#
_symmetry.space_group_name_H-M   'P 1'
#
loop_
_entity.id
_entity.type
_entity.pdbx_description
1 polymer ?
#
loop_
_entity_poly.entity_id
_entity_poly.type
_entity_poly.pdbx_seq_one_letter_code
_entity_poly.pdbx_strand_id
1 'polypeptide(L)'
;MEKLQRWYKGYSYRGSPKKLVEQISNQVQQHNLSQVVPLLRMEKGVKPRKPFYFFLAIESRQPGQIPSEVIQSHLLELAYFNKPIPGAERFNYEEIKSMVGIAHDVHDYTHNIPYQPKPVSYDNPFDFMTSSNSERSLHDDGKDFSHQYERLLYWLSALGGGSWESFKKACQSLELTEPKRILRRFKLLGHLESSADGLKWSMSPIALVKVNSQSESQEFVLCGQRSLKLVQRLEQLATVISKNQADAPPCIHIQLAHSENVSDLIEQINAEFSIIDAGDASRQLANIFPDISKWKQGLKPLQGIKPSLYEWKHFNGEEFVDGIFEGKAGMYQMWPMAETDRPHYTLFYDPESEAWLQGDWYGLRFLALQYNTQAKIYARYDSSTKRLAIPTQLRWPELYERALVLASGQLPTRQDSGLLYDKVGLEVVRQLTTKLNVKCELESDYA
;
A
#
# COMPACT_ATOMS: atom_id res chain seq x y z
N MET A 1 16.56 23.33 10.99
CA MET A 1 15.58 22.61 11.82
C MET A 1 16.28 22.15 13.08
N GLU A 2 15.78 22.51 14.26
CA GLU A 2 16.29 21.98 15.53
C GLU A 2 16.07 20.46 15.58
N LYS A 3 17.10 19.71 15.97
CA LYS A 3 17.09 18.25 15.96
C LYS A 3 16.37 17.74 17.22
N LEU A 4 15.32 16.93 17.05
CA LEU A 4 14.67 16.23 18.16
C LEU A 4 15.66 15.28 18.85
N GLN A 5 15.65 15.28 20.18
CA GLN A 5 16.50 14.44 21.01
C GLN A 5 15.64 13.40 21.73
N ARG A 6 16.07 12.14 21.66
CA ARG A 6 15.41 11.03 22.33
C ARG A 6 15.97 10.84 23.73
N TRP A 7 15.07 10.78 24.71
CA TRP A 7 15.36 10.45 26.09
C TRP A 7 14.29 9.51 26.63
N TYR A 8 14.51 8.99 27.84
CA TYR A 8 13.65 7.97 28.43
C TYR A 8 13.15 8.41 29.79
N LYS A 9 11.87 8.17 30.05
CA LYS A 9 11.28 8.32 31.38
C LYS A 9 10.95 6.94 31.95
N GLY A 10 11.53 6.63 33.11
CA GLY A 10 11.45 5.31 33.73
C GLY A 10 10.35 5.20 34.77
N TYR A 11 9.68 4.05 34.80
CA TYR A 11 8.58 3.75 35.72
C TYR A 11 8.67 2.30 36.22
N SER A 12 8.09 2.04 37.39
CA SER A 12 7.93 0.70 37.96
C SER A 12 6.48 0.23 37.83
N TYR A 13 6.29 -0.99 37.35
CA TYR A 13 4.97 -1.60 37.23
C TYR A 13 4.94 -3.02 37.77
N ARG A 14 3.78 -3.44 38.29
CA ARG A 14 3.54 -4.82 38.72
C ARG A 14 2.30 -5.34 37.98
N GLY A 15 2.51 -6.26 37.04
CA GLY A 15 1.41 -6.80 36.27
C GLY A 15 1.87 -7.71 35.14
N SER A 16 1.07 -7.76 34.07
CA SER A 16 1.43 -8.46 32.83
C SER A 16 2.21 -7.51 31.92
N PRO A 17 3.46 -7.84 31.55
CA PRO A 17 4.25 -7.08 30.58
C PRO A 17 3.51 -6.84 29.27
N LYS A 18 2.92 -7.91 28.73
CA LYS A 18 2.18 -7.87 27.46
C LYS A 18 0.99 -6.91 27.51
N LYS A 19 0.21 -6.95 28.60
CA LYS A 19 -0.93 -6.04 28.77
C LYS A 19 -0.49 -4.59 28.93
N LEU A 20 0.63 -4.35 29.62
CA LEU A 20 1.16 -3.00 29.79
C LEU A 20 1.56 -2.38 28.44
N VAL A 21 2.34 -3.13 27.65
CA VAL A 21 2.76 -2.69 26.31
C VAL A 21 1.52 -2.39 25.45
N GLU A 22 0.55 -3.30 25.44
CA GLU A 22 -0.71 -3.14 24.71
C GLU A 22 -1.47 -1.88 25.11
N GLN A 23 -1.64 -1.65 26.42
CA GLN A 23 -2.35 -0.48 26.92
C GLN A 23 -1.65 0.83 26.56
N ILE A 24 -0.32 0.88 26.67
CA ILE A 24 0.46 2.06 26.29
C ILE A 24 0.37 2.29 24.77
N SER A 25 0.57 1.26 23.96
CA SER A 25 0.51 1.37 22.50
C SER A 25 -0.86 1.83 22.01
N ASN A 26 -1.95 1.30 22.57
CA ASN A 26 -3.32 1.73 22.23
C ASN A 26 -3.54 3.20 22.55
N GLN A 27 -3.06 3.68 23.70
CA GLN A 27 -3.19 5.08 24.08
C GLN A 27 -2.34 6.01 23.20
N VAL A 28 -1.12 5.60 22.86
CA VAL A 28 -0.25 6.34 21.93
C VAL A 28 -0.89 6.45 20.55
N GLN A 29 -1.49 5.38 20.04
CA GLN A 29 -2.18 5.38 18.75
C GLN A 29 -3.47 6.21 18.77
N GLN A 30 -4.32 6.00 19.79
CA GLN A 30 -5.60 6.71 19.95
C GLN A 30 -5.42 8.23 19.98
N HIS A 31 -4.32 8.72 20.56
CA HIS A 31 -4.00 10.14 20.67
C HIS A 31 -2.96 10.64 19.65
N ASN A 32 -2.62 9.85 18.62
CA ASN A 32 -1.65 10.21 17.57
C ASN A 32 -0.27 10.64 18.11
N LEU A 33 0.20 10.04 19.21
CA LEU A 33 1.44 10.42 19.89
C LEU A 33 2.69 9.70 19.35
N SER A 34 2.58 8.89 18.30
CA SER A 34 3.67 8.03 17.84
C SER A 34 4.92 8.79 17.37
N GLN A 35 4.76 10.04 16.93
CA GLN A 35 5.88 10.89 16.53
C GLN A 35 6.70 11.41 17.72
N VAL A 36 6.10 11.47 18.92
CA VAL A 36 6.73 11.99 20.14
C VAL A 36 7.00 10.90 21.18
N VAL A 37 6.31 9.76 21.08
CA VAL A 37 6.47 8.57 21.92
C VAL A 37 6.67 7.35 21.02
N PRO A 38 7.86 7.19 20.41
CA PRO A 38 8.06 6.22 19.33
C PRO A 38 8.24 4.77 19.80
N LEU A 39 8.64 4.53 21.05
CA LEU A 39 8.87 3.16 21.54
C LEU A 39 8.86 3.06 23.06
N LEU A 40 8.66 1.83 23.53
CA LEU A 40 8.67 1.43 24.92
C LEU A 40 9.76 0.37 25.13
N ARG A 41 10.53 0.48 26.21
CA ARG A 41 11.52 -0.53 26.61
C ARG A 41 11.18 -1.11 27.97
N MET A 42 11.47 -2.39 28.15
CA MET A 42 11.22 -3.11 29.41
C MET A 42 12.51 -3.70 29.95
N GLU A 43 12.57 -3.90 31.26
CA GLU A 43 13.67 -4.61 31.93
C GLU A 43 13.96 -6.00 31.31
N LYS A 44 15.21 -6.45 31.32
CA LYS A 44 15.57 -7.78 30.79
C LYS A 44 14.98 -8.89 31.66
N GLY A 45 14.42 -9.92 31.01
CA GLY A 45 13.94 -11.11 31.72
C GLY A 45 12.69 -10.91 32.56
N VAL A 46 11.83 -9.93 32.20
CA VAL A 46 10.58 -9.67 32.93
C VAL A 46 9.73 -10.92 33.06
N LYS A 47 9.31 -11.23 34.29
CA LYS A 47 8.39 -12.32 34.60
C LYS A 47 7.01 -11.76 34.97
N PRO A 48 5.90 -12.39 34.51
CA PRO A 48 4.56 -11.97 34.92
C PRO A 48 4.40 -11.92 36.45
N ARG A 49 3.61 -10.96 36.94
CA ARG A 49 3.24 -10.79 38.37
C ARG A 49 4.37 -10.34 39.32
N LYS A 50 5.61 -10.22 38.85
CA LYS A 50 6.70 -9.55 39.57
C LYS A 50 6.74 -8.05 39.23
N PRO A 51 7.20 -7.18 40.15
CA PRO A 51 7.50 -5.81 39.79
C PRO A 51 8.66 -5.77 38.78
N PHE A 52 8.59 -4.87 37.82
CA PHE A 52 9.61 -4.66 36.81
C PHE A 52 9.67 -3.18 36.39
N TYR A 53 10.78 -2.78 35.79
CA TYR A 53 10.94 -1.44 35.24
C TYR A 53 10.61 -1.38 33.75
N PHE A 54 10.05 -0.25 33.34
CA PHE A 54 9.84 0.08 31.93
C PHE A 54 10.18 1.54 31.67
N PHE A 55 10.57 1.84 30.43
CA PHE A 55 11.10 3.12 30.01
C PHE A 55 10.37 3.58 28.76
N LEU A 56 9.68 4.70 28.87
CA LEU A 56 8.98 5.33 27.75
C LEU A 56 9.98 6.22 27.00
N ALA A 57 10.19 5.98 25.70
CA ALA A 57 10.99 6.88 24.88
C ALA A 57 10.15 8.13 24.56
N ILE A 58 10.72 9.31 24.79
CA ILE A 58 10.11 10.59 24.47
C ILE A 58 11.08 11.35 23.58
N GLU A 59 10.56 11.88 22.46
CA GLU A 59 11.30 12.75 21.55
C GLU A 59 10.85 14.19 21.76
N SER A 60 11.78 15.06 22.14
CA SER A 60 11.50 16.46 22.35
C SER A 60 12.72 17.32 22.01
N ARG A 61 12.53 18.65 21.94
CA ARG A 61 13.61 19.59 21.62
C ARG A 61 14.67 19.64 22.73
N GLN A 62 14.23 19.54 23.99
CA GLN A 62 15.09 19.52 25.16
C GLN A 62 14.87 18.23 25.96
N PRO A 63 15.88 17.38 26.18
CA PRO A 63 15.67 16.14 26.90
C PRO A 63 15.27 16.39 28.35
N GLY A 64 14.19 15.74 28.79
CA GLY A 64 13.52 15.97 30.07
C GLY A 64 12.23 16.81 29.92
N GLN A 65 12.09 17.56 28.83
CA GLN A 65 10.85 18.29 28.53
C GLN A 65 9.83 17.36 27.90
N ILE A 66 8.66 17.22 28.53
CA ILE A 66 7.53 16.46 28.01
C ILE A 66 6.80 17.30 26.95
N PRO A 67 6.60 16.79 25.72
CA PRO A 67 5.84 17.50 24.68
C PRO A 67 4.40 17.81 25.10
N SER A 68 3.86 18.93 24.63
CA SER A 68 2.49 19.38 24.94
C SER A 68 1.42 18.34 24.58
N GLU A 69 1.63 17.60 23.50
CA GLU A 69 0.78 16.54 22.98
C GLU A 69 0.66 15.40 23.99
N VAL A 70 1.75 15.06 24.68
CA VAL A 70 1.78 14.04 25.72
C VAL A 70 1.07 14.52 26.99
N ILE A 71 1.11 15.83 27.30
CA ILE A 71 0.40 16.42 28.44
C ILE A 71 -1.10 16.46 28.16
N GLN A 72 -1.51 16.93 26.98
CA GLN A 72 -2.92 17.07 26.58
C GLN A 72 -3.64 15.73 26.43
N SER A 73 -2.91 14.66 26.13
CA SER A 73 -3.48 13.31 26.04
C SER A 73 -3.71 12.66 27.41
N HIS A 74 -3.27 13.27 28.51
CA HIS A 74 -3.30 12.69 29.86
C HIS A 74 -2.62 11.31 29.94
N LEU A 75 -1.75 10.96 28.97
CA LEU A 75 -1.11 9.65 28.89
C LEU A 75 -0.37 9.31 30.19
N LEU A 76 0.37 10.27 30.74
CA LEU A 76 1.19 10.08 31.94
C LEU A 76 0.41 10.09 33.25
N GLU A 77 -0.90 10.34 33.21
CA GLU A 77 -1.80 10.27 34.37
C GLU A 77 -2.39 8.85 34.57
N LEU A 78 -2.16 7.96 33.62
CA LEU A 78 -2.65 6.59 33.68
C LEU A 78 -1.96 5.80 34.79
N ALA A 79 -2.70 4.86 35.40
CA ALA A 79 -2.30 4.18 36.63
C ALA A 79 -0.93 3.47 36.58
N TYR A 80 -0.47 3.07 35.39
CA TYR A 80 0.81 2.42 35.20
C TYR A 80 2.02 3.39 35.19
N PHE A 81 1.80 4.70 35.16
CA PHE A 81 2.84 5.73 35.29
C PHE A 81 2.97 6.31 36.71
N ASN A 82 2.16 5.84 37.67
CA ASN A 82 2.11 6.39 39.04
C ASN A 82 3.38 6.17 39.87
N LYS A 83 4.34 5.36 39.40
CA LYS A 83 5.57 5.02 40.13
C LYS A 83 6.80 5.34 39.28
N PRO A 84 7.18 6.62 39.13
CA PRO A 84 8.42 6.97 38.46
C PRO A 84 9.64 6.41 39.21
N ILE A 85 10.70 6.09 38.49
CA ILE A 85 11.96 5.65 39.10
C ILE A 85 12.58 6.83 39.87
N PRO A 86 12.85 6.70 41.17
CA PRO A 86 13.41 7.79 41.96
C PRO A 86 14.86 8.08 41.55
N GLY A 87 15.25 9.35 41.58
CA GLY A 87 16.64 9.79 41.42
C GLY A 87 17.06 10.22 40.01
N ALA A 88 16.20 10.09 38.99
CA ALA A 88 16.47 10.63 37.66
C ALA A 88 15.17 11.07 36.95
N GLU A 89 15.09 12.35 36.58
CA GLU A 89 13.95 12.89 35.81
C GLU A 89 13.94 12.41 34.35
N ARG A 90 15.12 12.03 33.85
CA ARG A 90 15.36 11.55 32.48
C ARG A 90 16.51 10.55 32.47
N PHE A 91 16.48 9.63 31.52
CA PHE A 91 17.58 8.73 31.19
C PHE A 91 17.94 8.87 29.72
N ASN A 92 19.20 8.64 29.36
CA ASN A 92 19.64 8.39 28.00
C ASN A 92 19.71 6.89 27.70
N TYR A 93 19.94 6.51 26.44
CA TYR A 93 19.97 5.11 26.06
C TYR A 93 21.14 4.34 26.72
N GLU A 94 22.33 4.94 26.78
CA GLU A 94 23.52 4.28 27.32
C GLU A 94 23.36 3.94 28.81
N GLU A 95 22.64 4.77 29.57
CA GLU A 95 22.29 4.53 30.97
C GLU A 95 21.37 3.32 31.16
N ILE A 96 20.43 3.08 30.24
CA ILE A 96 19.42 2.01 30.39
C ILE A 96 19.75 0.73 29.64
N LYS A 97 20.67 0.77 28.67
CA LYS A 97 20.99 -0.33 27.73
C LYS A 97 21.37 -1.65 28.42
N SER A 98 22.04 -1.58 29.56
CA SER A 98 22.38 -2.76 30.35
C SER A 98 21.14 -3.41 30.99
N MET A 99 20.13 -2.60 31.35
CA MET A 99 18.92 -2.99 32.09
C MET A 99 17.78 -3.45 31.18
N VAL A 100 17.69 -2.96 29.94
CA VAL A 100 16.50 -3.13 29.08
C VAL A 100 16.66 -4.16 27.96
N GLY A 101 15.58 -4.88 27.66
CA GLY A 101 15.47 -5.84 26.55
C GLY A 101 15.17 -5.20 25.20
N ILE A 102 14.52 -5.98 24.32
CA ILE A 102 14.10 -5.57 22.98
C ILE A 102 13.20 -4.32 23.07
N ALA A 103 13.35 -3.40 22.11
CA ALA A 103 12.44 -2.26 21.98
C ALA A 103 11.08 -2.75 21.48
N HIS A 104 10.01 -2.33 22.13
CA HIS A 104 8.66 -2.51 21.64
C HIS A 104 8.28 -1.25 20.89
N ASP A 105 8.24 -1.34 19.56
CA ASP A 105 7.71 -0.26 18.73
C ASP A 105 6.20 -0.13 18.99
N VAL A 106 5.72 1.09 19.20
CA VAL A 106 4.28 1.35 19.41
C VAL A 106 3.46 1.06 18.16
N HIS A 107 4.09 0.96 16.98
CA HIS A 107 3.48 0.54 15.72
C HIS A 107 3.32 -0.98 15.56
N ASP A 108 4.05 -1.78 16.36
CA ASP A 108 4.12 -3.26 16.22
C ASP A 108 2.98 -3.99 16.95
N TYR A 109 2.26 -3.33 17.86
CA TYR A 109 1.26 -3.99 18.71
C TYR A 109 -0.16 -3.96 18.11
N THR A 110 -0.32 -4.57 16.93
CA THR A 110 -1.63 -5.01 16.44
C THR A 110 -1.79 -6.50 16.73
N HIS A 111 -2.89 -6.88 17.39
CA HIS A 111 -3.27 -8.23 17.81
C HIS A 111 -2.70 -9.38 16.94
N ASN A 112 -1.81 -10.19 17.53
CA ASN A 112 -1.59 -11.56 17.09
C ASN A 112 -2.40 -12.49 18.00
N ILE A 113 -3.53 -13.00 17.51
CA ILE A 113 -4.16 -14.21 18.06
C ILE A 113 -3.07 -15.28 18.08
N PRO A 114 -2.77 -15.96 19.21
CA PRO A 114 -1.68 -16.92 19.29
C PRO A 114 -2.00 -18.14 18.41
N TYR A 115 -1.50 -18.12 17.18
CA TYR A 115 -1.39 -19.28 16.33
C TYR A 115 -0.09 -20.00 16.70
N GLN A 116 -0.14 -21.32 16.84
CA GLN A 116 1.09 -22.11 16.84
C GLN A 116 1.82 -21.84 15.52
N PRO A 117 3.10 -21.44 15.52
CA PRO A 117 3.83 -21.20 14.30
C PRO A 117 4.02 -22.54 13.59
N LYS A 118 3.18 -22.79 12.58
CA LYS A 118 3.61 -23.63 11.46
C LYS A 118 4.75 -22.89 10.75
N PRO A 119 5.73 -23.59 10.16
CA PRO A 119 6.81 -22.94 9.41
C PRO A 119 6.22 -21.89 8.48
N VAL A 120 6.60 -20.63 8.71
CA VAL A 120 6.08 -19.49 7.98
C VAL A 120 6.64 -19.59 6.57
N SER A 121 5.80 -19.98 5.61
CA SER A 121 6.03 -19.63 4.22
C SER A 121 5.99 -18.10 4.16
N TYR A 122 7.12 -17.48 3.84
CA TYR A 122 7.22 -16.02 3.66
C TYR A 122 6.45 -15.64 2.38
N ASP A 123 5.14 -15.50 2.51
CA ASP A 123 4.26 -15.04 1.44
C ASP A 123 4.35 -13.52 1.31
N ASN A 124 5.38 -13.03 0.60
CA ASN A 124 5.57 -11.61 0.30
C ASN A 124 4.43 -11.12 -0.61
N PRO A 125 3.59 -10.15 -0.18
CA PRO A 125 2.45 -9.65 -0.96
C PRO A 125 2.86 -8.96 -2.28
N PHE A 126 4.15 -8.65 -2.45
CA PHE A 126 4.71 -8.07 -3.67
C PHE A 126 5.17 -9.12 -4.70
N ASP A 127 5.17 -10.41 -4.35
CA ASP A 127 5.61 -11.50 -5.24
C ASP A 127 4.42 -12.19 -5.93
N PHE A 128 4.23 -11.92 -7.23
CA PHE A 128 3.09 -12.37 -8.03
C PHE A 128 3.36 -13.68 -8.80
N MET A 129 4.54 -14.29 -8.66
CA MET A 129 5.01 -15.37 -9.56
C MET A 129 4.33 -16.74 -9.38
N THR A 130 3.39 -16.88 -8.42
CA THR A 130 2.73 -18.16 -8.13
C THR A 130 1.48 -18.45 -8.96
N SER A 131 1.08 -17.58 -9.90
CA SER A 131 -0.02 -17.86 -10.81
C SER A 131 0.47 -18.22 -12.21
N SER A 132 1.26 -19.29 -12.29
CA SER A 132 1.37 -20.04 -13.54
C SER A 132 0.02 -20.72 -13.84
N ASN A 133 -0.61 -20.31 -14.94
CA ASN A 133 -1.53 -21.12 -15.75
C ASN A 133 -2.91 -21.52 -15.20
N SER A 134 -3.56 -20.67 -14.39
CA SER A 134 -5.02 -20.77 -14.23
C SER A 134 -5.73 -19.46 -14.61
N GLU A 135 -5.39 -18.91 -15.77
CA GLU A 135 -6.27 -17.94 -16.45
C GLU A 135 -7.44 -18.73 -17.03
N ARG A 136 -8.50 -18.93 -16.23
CA ARG A 136 -9.77 -19.44 -16.76
C ARG A 136 -10.14 -18.55 -17.95
N SER A 137 -10.37 -19.19 -19.09
CA SER A 137 -10.81 -18.57 -20.33
C SER A 137 -11.94 -17.58 -20.05
N LEU A 138 -11.72 -16.34 -20.49
CA LEU A 138 -12.68 -15.24 -20.50
C LEU A 138 -13.76 -15.48 -21.57
N HIS A 139 -14.47 -16.61 -21.47
CA HIS A 139 -15.67 -16.89 -22.24
C HIS A 139 -16.79 -17.30 -21.29
N ASP A 140 -17.78 -16.40 -21.25
CA ASP A 140 -19.21 -16.74 -21.21
C ASP A 140 -19.64 -17.71 -20.10
N ASP A 141 -19.84 -17.17 -18.91
CA ASP A 141 -20.88 -17.65 -18.00
C ASP A 141 -21.34 -16.44 -17.18
N GLY A 142 -22.54 -15.95 -17.49
CA GLY A 142 -23.21 -14.79 -16.86
C GLY A 142 -23.53 -14.96 -15.37
N LYS A 143 -22.55 -15.39 -14.57
CA LYS A 143 -22.63 -15.40 -13.11
C LYS A 143 -22.02 -14.14 -12.54
N ASP A 144 -22.73 -13.62 -11.55
CA ASP A 144 -22.54 -12.42 -10.73
C ASP A 144 -21.20 -12.33 -9.97
N PHE A 145 -20.05 -12.61 -10.61
CA PHE A 145 -18.74 -12.58 -9.94
C PHE A 145 -18.41 -11.21 -9.34
N SER A 146 -18.86 -10.11 -9.95
CA SER A 146 -18.64 -8.76 -9.43
C SER A 146 -19.27 -8.56 -8.04
N HIS A 147 -20.34 -9.28 -7.70
CA HIS A 147 -20.96 -9.19 -6.37
C HIS A 147 -20.09 -9.78 -5.25
N GLN A 148 -19.26 -10.79 -5.52
CA GLN A 148 -18.34 -11.31 -4.50
C GLN A 148 -17.27 -10.26 -4.15
N TYR A 149 -16.74 -9.56 -5.16
CA TYR A 149 -15.79 -8.48 -4.96
C TYR A 149 -16.42 -7.24 -4.32
N GLU A 150 -17.68 -6.95 -4.65
CA GLU A 150 -18.45 -5.90 -4.00
C GLU A 150 -18.68 -6.21 -2.51
N ARG A 151 -19.07 -7.45 -2.18
CA ARG A 151 -19.20 -7.91 -0.79
C ARG A 151 -17.89 -7.81 -0.03
N LEU A 152 -16.77 -8.16 -0.68
CA LEU A 152 -15.44 -7.94 -0.11
C LEU A 152 -15.20 -6.45 0.17
N LEU A 153 -15.51 -5.56 -0.79
CA LEU A 153 -15.35 -4.12 -0.61
C LEU A 153 -16.20 -3.58 0.54
N TYR A 154 -17.44 -4.02 0.70
CA TYR A 154 -18.28 -3.61 1.84
C TYR A 154 -17.71 -4.09 3.17
N TRP A 155 -17.23 -5.33 3.24
CA TRP A 155 -16.59 -5.86 4.43
C TRP A 155 -15.32 -5.08 4.80
N LEU A 156 -14.45 -4.83 3.81
CA LEU A 156 -13.23 -4.03 4.01
C LEU A 156 -13.57 -2.60 4.44
N SER A 157 -14.59 -1.99 3.84
CA SER A 157 -15.07 -0.63 4.15
C SER A 157 -15.53 -0.52 5.60
N ALA A 158 -16.27 -1.52 6.10
CA ALA A 158 -16.74 -1.57 7.48
C ALA A 158 -15.60 -1.74 8.50
N LEU A 159 -14.53 -2.46 8.13
CA LEU A 159 -13.37 -2.63 8.99
C LEU A 159 -12.41 -1.44 8.98
N GLY A 160 -12.28 -0.74 7.85
CA GLY A 160 -11.39 0.41 7.68
C GLY A 160 -9.89 0.04 7.55
N GLY A 161 -9.45 -1.11 8.06
CA GLY A 161 -8.08 -1.58 7.92
C GLY A 161 -7.86 -2.98 8.52
N GLY A 162 -6.68 -3.56 8.27
CA GLY A 162 -6.34 -4.88 8.79
C GLY A 162 -4.95 -5.37 8.37
N SER A 163 -4.66 -6.65 8.61
CA SER A 163 -3.41 -7.30 8.18
C SER A 163 -3.59 -8.00 6.84
N TRP A 164 -2.47 -8.34 6.19
CA TRP A 164 -2.48 -9.17 4.98
C TRP A 164 -3.21 -10.51 5.19
N GLU A 165 -3.05 -11.13 6.36
CA GLU A 165 -3.74 -12.38 6.71
C GLU A 165 -5.25 -12.18 6.84
N SER A 166 -5.71 -11.04 7.38
CA SER A 166 -7.15 -10.77 7.46
C SER A 166 -7.76 -10.59 6.06
N PHE A 167 -7.04 -9.93 5.16
CA PHE A 167 -7.43 -9.81 3.75
C PHE A 167 -7.51 -11.18 3.06
N LYS A 168 -6.47 -12.01 3.19
CA LYS A 168 -6.45 -13.37 2.63
C LYS A 168 -7.60 -14.23 3.13
N LYS A 169 -7.88 -14.20 4.45
CA LYS A 169 -9.00 -14.94 5.06
C LYS A 169 -10.35 -14.47 4.53
N ALA A 170 -10.52 -13.17 4.31
CA ALA A 170 -11.73 -12.62 3.71
C ALA A 170 -11.92 -13.09 2.27
N CYS A 171 -10.86 -13.05 1.44
CA CYS A 171 -10.90 -13.63 0.09
C CYS A 171 -11.28 -15.12 0.13
N GLN A 172 -10.64 -15.91 1.00
CA GLN A 172 -10.95 -17.33 1.17
C GLN A 172 -12.41 -17.57 1.57
N SER A 173 -12.96 -16.77 2.48
CA SER A 173 -14.35 -16.88 2.94
C SER A 173 -15.37 -16.52 1.86
N LEU A 174 -14.96 -15.74 0.86
CA LEU A 174 -15.76 -15.36 -0.29
C LEU A 174 -15.42 -16.19 -1.54
N GLU A 175 -14.62 -17.25 -1.39
CA GLU A 175 -14.17 -18.14 -2.48
C GLU A 175 -13.42 -17.41 -3.60
N LEU A 176 -12.80 -16.28 -3.27
CA LEU A 176 -12.00 -15.48 -4.18
C LEU A 176 -10.57 -16.01 -4.26
N THR A 177 -10.12 -16.32 -5.46
CA THR A 177 -8.76 -16.79 -5.76
C THR A 177 -7.80 -15.61 -5.96
N GLU A 178 -6.48 -15.87 -5.88
CA GLU A 178 -5.45 -14.84 -6.14
C GLU A 178 -5.55 -13.54 -5.30
N PRO A 179 -5.54 -13.61 -3.95
CA PRO A 179 -5.74 -12.42 -3.10
C PRO A 179 -4.75 -11.27 -3.39
N LYS A 180 -3.53 -11.56 -3.86
CA LYS A 180 -2.55 -10.51 -4.22
C LYS A 180 -3.00 -9.69 -5.41
N ARG A 181 -3.54 -10.37 -6.43
CA ARG A 181 -4.08 -9.74 -7.64
C ARG A 181 -5.32 -8.90 -7.31
N ILE A 182 -6.16 -9.39 -6.41
CA ILE A 182 -7.33 -8.66 -5.90
C ILE A 182 -6.89 -7.40 -5.14
N LEU A 183 -5.96 -7.54 -4.19
CA LEU A 183 -5.44 -6.40 -3.42
C LEU A 183 -4.90 -5.31 -4.36
N ARG A 184 -4.08 -5.71 -5.35
CA ARG A 184 -3.55 -4.79 -6.36
C ARG A 184 -4.67 -4.06 -7.11
N ARG A 185 -5.70 -4.77 -7.55
CA ARG A 185 -6.84 -4.15 -8.26
C ARG A 185 -7.59 -3.14 -7.39
N PHE A 186 -7.79 -3.45 -6.11
CA PHE A 186 -8.40 -2.52 -5.17
C PHE A 186 -7.55 -1.27 -4.94
N LYS A 187 -6.22 -1.41 -4.91
CA LYS A 187 -5.28 -0.26 -4.86
C LYS A 187 -5.35 0.61 -6.11
N LEU A 188 -5.35 -0.01 -7.28
CA LEU A 188 -5.47 0.71 -8.56
C LEU A 188 -6.79 1.48 -8.67
N LEU A 189 -7.89 0.90 -8.19
CA LEU A 189 -9.21 1.54 -8.16
C LEU A 189 -9.34 2.59 -7.03
N GLY A 190 -8.30 2.78 -6.21
CA GLY A 190 -8.28 3.75 -5.13
C GLY A 190 -9.18 3.41 -3.95
N HIS A 191 -9.51 2.13 -3.74
CA HIS A 191 -10.33 1.70 -2.60
C HIS A 191 -9.52 1.54 -1.31
N LEU A 192 -8.27 1.10 -1.40
CA LEU A 192 -7.42 0.85 -0.24
C LEU A 192 -5.95 1.08 -0.59
N GLU A 193 -5.13 1.15 0.45
CA GLU A 193 -3.67 1.13 0.39
C GLU A 193 -3.10 -0.06 1.16
N SER A 194 -1.85 -0.39 0.89
CA SER A 194 -1.04 -1.32 1.70
C SER A 194 0.11 -0.58 2.36
N SER A 195 0.53 -1.01 3.56
CA SER A 195 1.76 -0.51 4.18
C SER A 195 2.98 -0.78 3.31
N ALA A 196 4.08 -0.06 3.56
CA ALA A 196 5.33 -0.20 2.79
C ALA A 196 5.95 -1.60 2.89
N ASP A 197 5.70 -2.33 3.99
CA ASP A 197 6.11 -3.73 4.16
C ASP A 197 5.05 -4.72 3.65
N GLY A 198 3.89 -4.25 3.19
CA GLY A 198 2.78 -5.03 2.70
C GLY A 198 2.02 -5.83 3.78
N LEU A 199 2.40 -5.71 5.05
CA LEU A 199 1.82 -6.49 6.14
C LEU A 199 0.44 -6.00 6.57
N LYS A 200 0.10 -4.74 6.26
CA LYS A 200 -1.15 -4.09 6.64
C LYS A 200 -1.83 -3.48 5.42
N TRP A 201 -3.14 -3.36 5.49
CA TRP A 201 -3.97 -2.62 4.54
C TRP A 201 -4.87 -1.63 5.27
N SER A 202 -5.25 -0.55 4.59
CA SER A 202 -6.15 0.47 5.11
C SER A 202 -7.05 0.98 3.99
N MET A 203 -8.33 1.17 4.29
CA MET A 203 -9.27 1.76 3.35
C MET A 203 -8.96 3.23 3.09
N SER A 204 -9.11 3.64 1.85
CA SER A 204 -9.07 5.04 1.47
C SER A 204 -10.40 5.72 1.83
N PRO A 205 -10.40 7.01 2.21
CA PRO A 205 -11.62 7.75 2.49
C PRO A 205 -12.53 7.80 1.25
N ILE A 206 -13.83 8.01 1.48
CA ILE A 206 -14.82 8.14 0.41
C ILE A 206 -14.45 9.35 -0.45
N ALA A 207 -14.22 9.11 -1.74
CA ALA A 207 -13.78 10.15 -2.67
C ALA A 207 -14.54 10.09 -4.00
N LEU A 208 -14.89 11.26 -4.51
CA LEU A 208 -15.34 11.46 -5.87
C LEU A 208 -14.16 11.88 -6.73
N VAL A 209 -13.79 11.04 -7.70
CA VAL A 209 -12.72 11.32 -8.64
C VAL A 209 -13.34 11.75 -9.97
N LYS A 210 -13.02 12.95 -10.43
CA LYS A 210 -13.49 13.47 -11.71
C LYS A 210 -12.85 12.68 -12.85
N VAL A 211 -13.67 12.21 -13.78
CA VAL A 211 -13.20 11.53 -15.00
C VAL A 211 -13.49 12.37 -16.23
N ASN A 212 -12.69 12.19 -17.28
CA ASN A 212 -12.92 12.88 -18.53
C ASN A 212 -14.14 12.29 -19.25
N SER A 213 -15.26 12.99 -19.21
CA SER A 213 -16.42 12.68 -20.05
C SER A 213 -16.29 13.37 -21.41
N GLN A 214 -16.85 12.74 -22.45
CA GLN A 214 -17.07 13.36 -23.76
C GLN A 214 -18.40 14.16 -23.78
N SER A 215 -19.25 14.00 -22.77
CA SER A 215 -20.51 14.74 -22.65
C SER A 215 -20.32 16.10 -21.96
N GLU A 216 -21.32 16.98 -22.12
CA GLU A 216 -21.40 18.26 -21.40
C GLU A 216 -21.71 18.10 -19.89
N SER A 217 -22.02 16.88 -19.45
CA SER A 217 -22.26 16.54 -18.05
C SER A 217 -20.96 16.24 -17.29
N GLN A 218 -20.94 16.57 -16.01
CA GLN A 218 -19.82 16.22 -15.13
C GLN A 218 -19.95 14.74 -14.73
N GLU A 219 -18.88 13.98 -14.91
CA GLU A 219 -18.80 12.55 -14.57
C GLU A 219 -17.73 12.34 -13.49
N PHE A 220 -18.08 11.56 -12.47
CA PHE A 220 -17.22 11.18 -11.36
C PHE A 220 -17.25 9.67 -11.17
N VAL A 221 -16.22 9.12 -10.54
CA VAL A 221 -16.18 7.74 -10.06
C VAL A 221 -16.03 7.72 -8.55
N LEU A 222 -16.73 6.78 -7.90
CA LEU A 222 -16.71 6.61 -6.46
C LEU A 222 -15.57 5.67 -6.03
N CYS A 223 -14.56 6.25 -5.39
CA CYS A 223 -13.39 5.57 -4.83
C CYS A 223 -13.45 5.49 -3.30
N GLY A 224 -12.54 4.72 -2.72
CA GLY A 224 -12.43 4.54 -1.27
C GLY A 224 -13.48 3.63 -0.65
N GLN A 225 -13.83 3.92 0.60
CA GLN A 225 -14.87 3.22 1.35
C GLN A 225 -16.22 3.28 0.63
N ARG A 226 -16.95 2.17 0.70
CA ARG A 226 -18.28 2.05 0.11
C ARG A 226 -19.23 1.34 1.05
N SER A 227 -20.50 1.73 1.02
CA SER A 227 -21.59 1.02 1.69
C SER A 227 -22.85 1.07 0.83
N LEU A 228 -23.76 0.12 1.03
CA LEU A 228 -25.05 0.13 0.34
C LEU A 228 -25.84 1.42 0.60
N LYS A 229 -25.83 1.91 1.85
CA LYS A 229 -26.51 3.14 2.24
C LYS A 229 -25.95 4.37 1.50
N LEU A 230 -24.63 4.43 1.32
CA LEU A 230 -23.99 5.50 0.55
C LEU A 230 -24.44 5.49 -0.92
N VAL A 231 -24.41 4.32 -1.56
CA VAL A 231 -24.79 4.20 -2.98
C VAL A 231 -26.26 4.58 -3.18
N GLN A 232 -27.16 4.10 -2.31
CA GLN A 232 -28.58 4.47 -2.33
C GLN A 232 -28.79 5.97 -2.13
N ARG A 233 -28.00 6.61 -1.26
CA ARG A 233 -28.06 8.05 -1.06
C ARG A 233 -27.62 8.82 -2.30
N LEU A 234 -26.59 8.35 -2.99
CA LEU A 234 -26.13 8.93 -4.25
C LEU A 234 -27.18 8.77 -5.37
N GLU A 235 -27.85 7.62 -5.46
CA GLU A 235 -28.92 7.35 -6.43
C GLU A 235 -30.11 8.30 -6.28
N GLN A 236 -30.36 8.84 -5.08
CA GLN A 236 -31.40 9.84 -4.84
C GLN A 236 -31.03 11.24 -5.34
N LEU A 237 -29.74 11.53 -5.48
CA LEU A 237 -29.21 12.86 -5.71
C LEU A 237 -28.58 13.04 -7.09
N ALA A 238 -28.23 11.95 -7.76
CA ALA A 238 -27.51 11.96 -9.03
C ALA A 238 -27.84 10.72 -9.86
N THR A 239 -27.49 10.77 -11.16
CA THR A 239 -27.57 9.58 -12.01
C THR A 239 -26.37 8.67 -11.70
N VAL A 240 -26.64 7.50 -11.12
CA VAL A 240 -25.62 6.52 -10.75
C VAL A 240 -25.62 5.36 -11.73
N ILE A 241 -24.44 5.03 -12.27
CA ILE A 241 -24.25 3.93 -13.23
C ILE A 241 -23.22 2.95 -12.66
N SER A 242 -23.63 1.72 -12.42
CA SER A 242 -22.74 0.62 -12.02
C SER A 242 -22.20 -0.09 -13.26
N LYS A 243 -20.87 -0.25 -13.35
CA LYS A 243 -20.19 -0.98 -14.43
C LYS A 243 -19.39 -2.12 -13.85
N ASN A 244 -19.74 -3.35 -14.25
CA ASN A 244 -19.02 -4.54 -13.84
C ASN A 244 -17.61 -4.58 -14.44
N GLN A 245 -16.69 -5.20 -13.70
CA GLN A 245 -15.27 -5.31 -14.07
C GLN A 245 -14.76 -6.72 -13.77
N ALA A 246 -13.78 -7.18 -14.54
CA ALA A 246 -13.17 -8.48 -14.33
C ALA A 246 -12.40 -8.51 -13.00
N ASP A 247 -12.79 -9.45 -12.12
CA ASP A 247 -12.18 -9.73 -10.82
C ASP A 247 -12.01 -8.51 -9.89
N ALA A 248 -12.99 -7.63 -9.90
CA ALA A 248 -12.98 -6.39 -9.12
C ALA A 248 -14.42 -5.96 -8.79
N PRO A 249 -14.61 -5.09 -7.77
CA PRO A 249 -15.91 -4.53 -7.49
C PRO A 249 -16.39 -3.68 -8.68
N PRO A 250 -17.71 -3.52 -8.85
CA PRO A 250 -18.25 -2.64 -9.88
C PRO A 250 -17.69 -1.22 -9.73
N CYS A 251 -17.37 -0.58 -10.85
CA CYS A 251 -17.10 0.85 -10.87
C CYS A 251 -18.44 1.59 -10.78
N ILE A 252 -18.57 2.50 -9.83
CA ILE A 252 -19.76 3.33 -9.66
C ILE A 252 -19.46 4.70 -10.25
N HIS A 253 -20.08 4.99 -11.38
CA HIS A 253 -20.04 6.29 -12.03
C HIS A 253 -21.20 7.15 -11.53
N ILE A 254 -20.93 8.42 -11.29
CA ILE A 254 -21.90 9.41 -10.85
C ILE A 254 -21.90 10.52 -11.90
N GLN A 255 -23.06 10.76 -12.50
CA GLN A 255 -23.26 11.80 -13.49
C GLN A 255 -24.15 12.89 -12.90
N LEU A 256 -23.65 14.12 -12.96
CA LEU A 256 -24.37 15.32 -12.54
C LEU A 256 -24.89 16.05 -13.77
N ALA A 257 -26.10 16.62 -13.67
CA ALA A 257 -26.65 17.43 -14.73
C ALA A 257 -25.78 18.68 -14.96
N HIS A 258 -25.85 19.28 -16.14
CA HIS A 258 -25.01 20.44 -16.50
C HIS A 258 -25.16 21.63 -15.53
N SER A 259 -26.34 21.79 -14.93
CA SER A 259 -26.65 22.84 -13.95
C SER A 259 -26.18 22.53 -12.53
N GLU A 260 -25.76 21.29 -12.24
CA GLU A 260 -25.45 20.84 -10.89
C GLU A 260 -23.94 20.91 -10.61
N ASN A 261 -23.59 21.30 -9.40
CA ASN A 261 -22.21 21.35 -8.93
C ASN A 261 -21.93 20.18 -7.98
N VAL A 262 -20.76 19.54 -8.12
CA VAL A 262 -20.27 18.51 -7.19
C VAL A 262 -20.23 19.00 -5.74
N SER A 263 -20.01 20.30 -5.52
CA SER A 263 -20.01 20.91 -4.18
C SER A 263 -21.37 20.79 -3.51
N ASP A 264 -22.46 21.01 -4.26
CA ASP A 264 -23.83 20.93 -3.75
C ASP A 264 -24.22 19.48 -3.44
N LEU A 265 -23.77 18.52 -4.26
CA LEU A 265 -23.92 17.10 -3.99
C LEU A 265 -23.22 16.72 -2.68
N ILE A 266 -21.96 17.16 -2.51
CA ILE A 266 -21.16 16.85 -1.33
C ILE A 266 -21.80 17.46 -0.07
N GLU A 267 -22.28 18.71 -0.13
CA GLU A 267 -22.97 19.36 1.00
C GLU A 267 -24.20 18.56 1.45
N GLN A 268 -25.02 18.06 0.50
CA GLN A 268 -26.21 17.28 0.80
C GLN A 268 -25.94 15.89 1.39
N ILE A 269 -24.72 15.36 1.20
CA ILE A 269 -24.32 14.03 1.67
C ILE A 269 -23.48 14.12 2.95
N ASN A 270 -22.76 15.22 3.18
CA ASN A 270 -21.83 15.41 4.29
C ASN A 270 -22.48 15.31 5.69
N ALA A 271 -23.80 15.46 5.79
CA ALA A 271 -24.52 15.19 7.03
C ALA A 271 -24.43 13.72 7.50
N GLU A 272 -24.22 12.78 6.57
CA GLU A 272 -24.21 11.34 6.84
C GLU A 272 -22.89 10.65 6.49
N PHE A 273 -22.17 11.15 5.47
CA PHE A 273 -20.93 10.56 4.99
C PHE A 273 -19.89 11.63 4.69
N SER A 274 -18.67 11.47 5.20
CA SER A 274 -17.57 12.37 4.86
C SER A 274 -17.03 12.05 3.47
N ILE A 275 -17.43 12.83 2.46
CA ILE A 275 -17.01 12.66 1.06
C ILE A 275 -16.04 13.77 0.66
N ILE A 276 -14.97 13.39 -0.03
CA ILE A 276 -13.96 14.31 -0.55
C ILE A 276 -14.13 14.45 -2.07
N ASP A 277 -14.12 15.68 -2.59
CA ASP A 277 -13.86 15.92 -4.01
C ASP A 277 -12.35 15.79 -4.26
N ALA A 278 -11.94 14.69 -4.90
CA ALA A 278 -10.54 14.46 -5.27
C ALA A 278 -10.16 15.13 -6.60
N GLY A 279 -11.12 15.74 -7.29
CA GLY A 279 -10.94 16.35 -8.59
C GLY A 279 -10.37 15.38 -9.63
N ASP A 280 -9.58 15.90 -10.57
CA ASP A 280 -8.89 15.09 -11.58
C ASP A 280 -7.65 14.42 -10.96
N ALA A 281 -7.88 13.32 -10.25
CA ALA A 281 -6.83 12.58 -9.55
C ALA A 281 -5.80 11.99 -10.51
N SER A 282 -6.21 11.57 -11.71
CA SER A 282 -5.32 11.02 -12.74
C SER A 282 -4.22 12.01 -13.11
N ARG A 283 -4.59 13.26 -13.45
CA ARG A 283 -3.64 14.33 -13.77
C ARG A 283 -2.85 14.80 -12.56
N GLN A 284 -3.48 14.93 -11.39
CA GLN A 284 -2.76 15.30 -10.16
C GLN A 284 -1.66 14.28 -9.84
N LEU A 285 -1.97 12.98 -9.91
CA LEU A 285 -1.00 11.91 -9.71
C LEU A 285 0.12 11.95 -10.75
N ALA A 286 -0.25 12.06 -12.03
CA ALA A 286 0.72 12.18 -13.12
C ALA A 286 1.66 13.38 -12.94
N ASN A 287 1.20 14.48 -12.33
CA ASN A 287 2.02 15.65 -12.01
C ASN A 287 2.99 15.38 -10.84
N ILE A 288 2.53 14.78 -9.74
CA ILE A 288 3.33 14.63 -8.51
C ILE A 288 4.28 13.43 -8.53
N PHE A 289 4.02 12.40 -9.33
CA PHE A 289 4.82 11.18 -9.28
C PHE A 289 6.30 11.42 -9.62
N PRO A 290 7.22 10.69 -8.98
CA PRO A 290 8.63 10.78 -9.33
C PRO A 290 8.89 10.31 -10.77
N ASP A 291 10.00 10.77 -11.36
CA ASP A 291 10.61 10.06 -12.49
C ASP A 291 11.12 8.67 -12.05
N ILE A 292 11.40 7.77 -13.01
CA ILE A 292 11.76 6.39 -12.72
C ILE A 292 12.99 6.26 -11.81
N SER A 293 13.96 7.18 -11.96
CA SER A 293 15.18 7.19 -11.15
C SER A 293 14.88 7.56 -9.70
N LYS A 294 14.08 8.60 -9.45
CA LYS A 294 13.62 8.97 -8.11
C LYS A 294 12.71 7.92 -7.50
N TRP A 295 11.89 7.25 -8.31
CA TRP A 295 11.07 6.15 -7.83
C TRP A 295 11.93 4.97 -7.37
N LYS A 296 12.96 4.58 -8.13
CA LYS A 296 13.97 3.57 -7.72
C LYS A 296 14.58 3.92 -6.37
N GLN A 297 14.97 5.17 -6.16
CA GLN A 297 15.55 5.65 -4.90
C GLN A 297 14.56 5.59 -3.71
N GLY A 298 13.25 5.63 -3.98
CA GLY A 298 12.21 5.49 -2.97
C GLY A 298 11.88 4.04 -2.60
N LEU A 299 12.43 3.05 -3.31
CA LEU A 299 12.22 1.63 -2.99
C LEU A 299 12.91 1.27 -1.67
N LYS A 300 12.31 0.34 -0.93
CA LYS A 300 12.82 -0.08 0.38
C LYS A 300 14.09 -0.92 0.20
N PRO A 301 15.24 -0.51 0.76
CA PRO A 301 16.43 -1.35 0.76
C PRO A 301 16.28 -2.48 1.78
N LEU A 302 16.59 -3.70 1.35
CA LEU A 302 16.65 -4.89 2.18
C LEU A 302 18.11 -5.18 2.55
N GLN A 303 18.38 -5.23 3.85
CA GLN A 303 19.70 -5.47 4.40
C GLN A 303 19.89 -6.93 4.80
N GLY A 304 21.14 -7.38 4.88
CA GLY A 304 21.48 -8.71 5.40
C GLY A 304 21.32 -9.86 4.42
N ILE A 305 21.07 -9.58 3.14
CA ILE A 305 21.12 -10.60 2.07
C ILE A 305 22.57 -11.03 1.86
N LYS A 306 22.85 -12.31 2.09
CA LYS A 306 24.14 -12.94 1.82
C LYS A 306 24.03 -13.78 0.55
N PRO A 307 24.61 -13.37 -0.59
CA PRO A 307 24.38 -14.04 -1.85
C PRO A 307 24.72 -15.54 -1.87
N SER A 308 25.71 -15.95 -1.06
CA SER A 308 26.16 -17.35 -0.97
C SER A 308 25.15 -18.31 -0.35
N LEU A 309 24.04 -17.82 0.24
CA LEU A 309 23.03 -18.66 0.91
C LEU A 309 21.84 -19.01 0.01
N TYR A 310 21.85 -18.56 -1.24
CA TYR A 310 20.73 -18.73 -2.15
C TYR A 310 21.17 -19.31 -3.49
N GLU A 311 20.22 -19.97 -4.15
CA GLU A 311 20.24 -20.22 -5.59
C GLU A 311 19.57 -19.05 -6.31
N TRP A 312 20.08 -18.73 -7.50
CA TRP A 312 19.75 -17.49 -8.20
C TRP A 312 19.10 -17.76 -9.53
N LYS A 313 18.03 -17.03 -9.79
CA LYS A 313 17.58 -16.77 -11.16
C LYS A 313 17.61 -15.28 -11.43
N HIS A 314 18.03 -14.90 -12.63
CA HIS A 314 18.04 -13.52 -13.07
C HIS A 314 17.03 -13.32 -14.19
N PHE A 315 16.35 -12.18 -14.19
CA PHE A 315 15.42 -11.83 -15.25
C PHE A 315 16.18 -11.35 -16.49
N ASN A 316 16.03 -12.05 -17.61
CA ASN A 316 16.74 -11.72 -18.86
C ASN A 316 15.99 -10.70 -19.76
N GLY A 317 14.79 -10.29 -19.37
CA GLY A 317 13.89 -9.45 -20.16
C GLY A 317 12.58 -10.14 -20.54
N GLU A 318 12.57 -11.47 -20.55
CA GLU A 318 11.40 -12.29 -20.88
C GLU A 318 11.03 -13.21 -19.72
N GLU A 319 12.02 -13.94 -19.19
CA GLU A 319 11.85 -14.93 -18.14
C GLU A 319 13.00 -14.91 -17.11
N PHE A 320 12.83 -15.69 -16.04
CA PHE A 320 13.88 -15.92 -15.05
C PHE A 320 14.70 -17.14 -15.45
N VAL A 321 15.99 -16.94 -15.69
CA VAL A 321 16.93 -18.01 -16.05
C VAL A 321 17.91 -18.26 -14.93
N ASP A 322 18.30 -19.53 -14.74
CA ASP A 322 19.26 -19.92 -13.72
C ASP A 322 20.62 -19.25 -13.99
N GLY A 323 21.30 -18.84 -12.91
CA GLY A 323 22.60 -18.20 -13.04
C GLY A 323 23.31 -18.02 -11.71
N ILE A 324 24.44 -17.32 -11.77
CA ILE A 324 25.18 -16.87 -10.59
C ILE A 324 24.98 -15.36 -10.40
N PHE A 325 25.04 -14.89 -9.16
CA PHE A 325 25.01 -13.46 -8.89
C PHE A 325 26.36 -12.82 -9.23
N GLU A 326 26.36 -11.94 -10.24
CA GLU A 326 27.56 -11.25 -10.75
C GLU A 326 27.64 -9.77 -10.33
N GLY A 327 26.79 -9.30 -9.42
CA GLY A 327 26.78 -7.89 -9.02
C GLY A 327 26.26 -6.93 -10.09
N LYS A 328 25.47 -7.41 -11.05
CA LYS A 328 24.87 -6.60 -12.11
C LYS A 328 23.50 -6.07 -11.71
N ALA A 329 23.15 -4.88 -12.22
CA ALA A 329 21.81 -4.35 -12.07
C ALA A 329 20.78 -5.31 -12.70
N GLY A 330 19.69 -5.58 -11.99
CA GLY A 330 18.67 -6.48 -12.52
C GLY A 330 17.70 -6.97 -11.47
N MET A 331 16.66 -7.65 -11.93
CA MET A 331 15.69 -8.33 -11.08
C MET A 331 16.11 -9.78 -10.88
N TYR A 332 16.15 -10.21 -9.63
CA TYR A 332 16.60 -11.54 -9.22
C TYR A 332 15.56 -12.22 -8.35
N GLN A 333 15.49 -13.54 -8.49
CA GLN A 333 14.79 -14.42 -7.57
C GLN A 333 15.78 -15.26 -6.80
N MET A 334 15.54 -15.37 -5.48
CA MET A 334 16.43 -16.06 -4.54
C MET A 334 15.69 -17.24 -3.92
N TRP A 335 16.19 -18.46 -4.14
CA TRP A 335 15.72 -19.65 -3.45
C TRP A 335 16.67 -19.99 -2.31
N PRO A 336 16.16 -20.21 -1.08
CA PRO A 336 17.00 -20.72 -0.02
C PRO A 336 17.47 -22.13 -0.42
N MET A 337 18.69 -22.52 -0.02
CA MET A 337 19.20 -23.87 -0.30
C MET A 337 18.41 -24.99 0.40
N ALA A 338 17.45 -24.66 1.27
CA ALA A 338 16.46 -25.61 1.77
C ALA A 338 15.31 -25.72 0.76
N GLU A 339 14.99 -26.94 0.33
CA GLU A 339 13.98 -27.23 -0.70
C GLU A 339 12.65 -26.52 -0.42
N THR A 340 12.38 -25.45 -1.18
CA THR A 340 11.09 -24.77 -1.22
C THR A 340 10.68 -24.56 -2.66
N ASP A 341 9.41 -24.86 -2.99
CA ASP A 341 8.85 -24.68 -4.34
C ASP A 341 8.72 -23.22 -4.79
N ARG A 342 9.15 -22.24 -3.96
CA ARG A 342 8.94 -20.81 -4.20
C ARG A 342 10.16 -19.99 -3.81
N PRO A 343 10.44 -18.90 -4.55
CA PRO A 343 11.52 -18.00 -4.15
C PRO A 343 11.17 -17.37 -2.81
N HIS A 344 12.18 -17.20 -1.95
CA HIS A 344 12.02 -16.44 -0.71
C HIS A 344 11.91 -14.95 -1.04
N TYR A 345 12.69 -14.50 -2.02
CA TYR A 345 12.75 -13.10 -2.41
C TYR A 345 12.72 -12.94 -3.93
N THR A 346 11.98 -11.93 -4.35
CA THR A 346 12.05 -11.34 -5.69
C THR A 346 12.43 -9.86 -5.50
N LEU A 347 13.64 -9.47 -5.87
CA LEU A 347 14.24 -8.17 -5.56
C LEU A 347 14.96 -7.59 -6.78
N PHE A 348 15.20 -6.29 -6.77
CA PHE A 348 16.07 -5.64 -7.75
C PHE A 348 17.42 -5.33 -7.10
N TYR A 349 18.53 -5.71 -7.74
CA TYR A 349 19.86 -5.31 -7.28
C TYR A 349 20.26 -3.98 -7.93
N ASP A 350 20.66 -3.01 -7.11
CA ASP A 350 21.19 -1.74 -7.59
C ASP A 350 22.70 -1.65 -7.29
N PRO A 351 23.58 -1.77 -8.31
CA PRO A 351 25.02 -1.74 -8.11
C PRO A 351 25.54 -0.37 -7.68
N GLU A 352 24.81 0.72 -7.98
CA GLU A 352 25.21 2.08 -7.61
C GLU A 352 25.15 2.29 -6.08
N SER A 353 24.16 1.68 -5.44
CA SER A 353 23.93 1.78 -3.99
C SER A 353 24.32 0.50 -3.23
N GLU A 354 24.80 -0.53 -3.93
CA GLU A 354 25.06 -1.88 -3.43
C GLU A 354 23.90 -2.44 -2.60
N ALA A 355 22.67 -2.15 -3.01
CA ALA A 355 21.47 -2.44 -2.25
C ALA A 355 20.51 -3.39 -2.99
N TRP A 356 19.84 -4.24 -2.21
CA TRP A 356 18.70 -5.02 -2.68
C TRP A 356 17.42 -4.23 -2.46
N LEU A 357 16.74 -3.85 -3.54
CA LEU A 357 15.54 -3.04 -3.50
C LEU A 357 14.29 -3.93 -3.57
N GLN A 358 13.37 -3.68 -2.64
CA GLN A 358 12.05 -4.32 -2.59
C GLN A 358 11.00 -3.38 -3.18
N GLY A 359 10.11 -3.93 -4.01
CA GLY A 359 9.02 -3.22 -4.66
C GLY A 359 7.99 -4.18 -5.26
N ASP A 360 6.96 -3.63 -5.91
CA ASP A 360 5.97 -4.45 -6.62
C ASP A 360 6.60 -5.16 -7.82
N TRP A 361 6.16 -6.39 -8.10
CA TRP A 361 6.74 -7.21 -9.16
C TRP A 361 6.78 -6.51 -10.53
N TYR A 362 5.71 -5.83 -10.93
CA TYR A 362 5.66 -5.13 -12.22
C TYR A 362 6.66 -3.97 -12.24
N GLY A 363 6.76 -3.24 -11.13
CA GLY A 363 7.75 -2.19 -10.96
C GLY A 363 9.20 -2.69 -11.04
N LEU A 364 9.54 -3.76 -10.31
CA LEU A 364 10.89 -4.34 -10.34
C LEU A 364 11.25 -4.89 -11.72
N ARG A 365 10.27 -5.52 -12.39
CA ARG A 365 10.42 -5.99 -13.77
C ARG A 365 10.61 -4.84 -14.75
N PHE A 366 9.84 -3.77 -14.60
CA PHE A 366 9.95 -2.58 -15.43
C PHE A 366 11.33 -1.93 -15.28
N LEU A 367 11.90 -1.90 -14.06
CA LEU A 367 13.30 -1.47 -13.87
C LEU A 367 14.27 -2.38 -14.60
N ALA A 368 14.14 -3.70 -14.45
CA ALA A 368 15.04 -4.63 -15.14
C ALA A 368 15.00 -4.45 -16.67
N LEU A 369 13.82 -4.17 -17.23
CA LEU A 369 13.68 -3.82 -18.64
C LEU A 369 14.38 -2.50 -19.00
N GLN A 370 14.29 -1.46 -18.17
CA GLN A 370 14.98 -0.18 -18.40
C GLN A 370 16.51 -0.34 -18.41
N TYR A 371 17.05 -1.27 -17.62
CA TYR A 371 18.49 -1.58 -17.58
C TYR A 371 18.93 -2.53 -18.71
N ASN A 372 18.00 -3.19 -19.39
CA ASN A 372 18.31 -4.01 -20.57
C ASN A 372 18.37 -3.11 -21.81
N THR A 373 19.57 -2.83 -22.31
CA THR A 373 19.82 -1.95 -23.46
C THR A 373 19.19 -2.44 -24.78
N GLN A 374 18.75 -3.70 -24.85
CA GLN A 374 18.07 -4.27 -26.01
C GLN A 374 16.55 -4.14 -25.94
N ALA A 375 15.99 -3.88 -24.75
CA ALA A 375 14.54 -3.79 -24.57
C ALA A 375 13.99 -2.49 -25.16
N LYS A 376 13.05 -2.62 -26.09
CA LYS A 376 12.29 -1.48 -26.61
C LYS A 376 11.09 -1.23 -25.70
N ILE A 377 11.10 -0.12 -24.98
CA ILE A 377 10.02 0.26 -24.07
C ILE A 377 9.15 1.30 -24.76
N TYR A 378 7.92 0.90 -25.10
CA TYR A 378 6.97 1.73 -25.84
C TYR A 378 5.54 1.58 -25.34
N ALA A 379 4.70 2.55 -25.69
CA ALA A 379 3.26 2.53 -25.57
C ALA A 379 2.63 3.16 -26.82
N ARG A 380 1.38 2.81 -27.14
CA ARG A 380 0.64 3.42 -28.25
C ARG A 380 -0.54 4.19 -27.72
N TYR A 381 -0.77 5.38 -28.25
CA TYR A 381 -1.87 6.23 -27.84
C TYR A 381 -2.69 6.66 -29.05
N ASP A 382 -3.97 6.34 -28.99
CA ASP A 382 -4.97 6.81 -29.94
C ASP A 382 -5.62 8.08 -29.38
N SER A 383 -5.39 9.19 -30.08
CA SER A 383 -5.89 10.49 -29.65
C SER A 383 -7.38 10.69 -29.92
N SER A 384 -7.94 9.98 -30.90
CA SER A 384 -9.36 10.04 -31.26
C SER A 384 -10.24 9.37 -30.20
N THR A 385 -9.83 8.17 -29.74
CA THR A 385 -10.55 7.39 -28.71
C THR A 385 -10.07 7.67 -27.29
N LYS A 386 -9.00 8.45 -27.12
CA LYS A 386 -8.31 8.70 -25.84
C LYS A 386 -7.93 7.40 -25.13
N ARG A 387 -7.40 6.46 -25.90
CA ARG A 387 -7.04 5.11 -25.43
C ARG A 387 -5.53 4.93 -25.45
N LEU A 388 -5.01 4.42 -24.34
CA LEU A 388 -3.61 4.05 -24.21
C LEU A 388 -3.48 2.52 -24.25
N ALA A 389 -2.65 2.01 -25.15
CA ALA A 389 -2.28 0.60 -25.22
C ALA A 389 -0.85 0.40 -24.72
N ILE A 390 -0.69 -0.46 -23.71
CA ILE A 390 0.61 -0.85 -23.15
C ILE A 390 0.77 -2.36 -23.34
N PRO A 391 1.83 -2.85 -23.99
CA PRO A 391 2.08 -4.29 -24.05
C PRO A 391 2.15 -4.91 -22.65
N THR A 392 1.55 -6.08 -22.45
CA THR A 392 1.45 -6.74 -21.13
C THR A 392 2.83 -6.99 -20.51
N GLN A 393 3.82 -7.27 -21.35
CA GLN A 393 5.20 -7.44 -20.95
C GLN A 393 5.88 -6.14 -20.48
N LEU A 394 5.34 -4.99 -20.86
CA LEU A 394 5.81 -3.66 -20.49
C LEU A 394 4.89 -2.97 -19.47
N ARG A 395 4.03 -3.74 -18.76
CA ARG A 395 3.11 -3.18 -17.76
C ARG A 395 3.88 -2.32 -16.76
N TRP A 396 3.37 -1.11 -16.54
CA TRP A 396 4.03 -0.10 -15.72
C TRP A 396 3.98 -0.44 -14.22
N PRO A 397 4.87 0.16 -13.40
CA PRO A 397 4.78 0.02 -11.96
C PRO A 397 3.40 0.47 -11.44
N GLU A 398 2.92 -0.18 -10.39
CA GLU A 398 1.55 0.01 -9.87
C GLU A 398 1.20 1.48 -9.63
N LEU A 399 2.16 2.25 -9.12
CA LEU A 399 2.02 3.68 -8.85
C LEU A 399 1.55 4.45 -10.09
N TYR A 400 2.23 4.25 -11.24
CA TYR A 400 1.94 4.96 -12.48
C TYR A 400 0.69 4.40 -13.17
N GLU A 401 0.47 3.08 -13.09
CA GLU A 401 -0.73 2.45 -13.63
C GLU A 401 -2.00 2.97 -12.92
N ARG A 402 -1.92 3.28 -11.62
CA ARG A 402 -3.06 3.85 -10.89
C ARG A 402 -3.55 5.17 -11.48
N ALA A 403 -2.65 6.04 -11.95
CA ALA A 403 -3.07 7.26 -12.61
C ALA A 403 -3.86 6.97 -13.89
N LEU A 404 -3.51 5.92 -14.63
CA LEU A 404 -4.26 5.49 -15.82
C LEU A 404 -5.64 4.94 -15.45
N VAL A 405 -5.71 4.08 -14.42
CA VAL A 405 -6.98 3.48 -13.96
C VAL A 405 -7.93 4.54 -13.42
N LEU A 406 -7.42 5.50 -12.64
CA LEU A 406 -8.24 6.59 -12.09
C LEU A 406 -8.71 7.60 -13.15
N ALA A 407 -8.18 7.57 -14.38
CA ALA A 407 -8.68 8.42 -15.47
C ALA A 407 -10.11 8.04 -15.90
N SER A 408 -10.49 6.77 -15.73
CA SER A 408 -11.81 6.23 -16.09
C SER A 408 -12.53 5.53 -14.94
N GLY A 409 -11.82 5.20 -13.86
CA GLY A 409 -12.28 4.32 -12.80
C GLY A 409 -12.31 2.84 -13.20
N GLN A 410 -11.73 2.48 -14.34
CA GLN A 410 -11.80 1.13 -14.91
C GLN A 410 -10.42 0.48 -14.98
N LEU A 411 -10.37 -0.80 -14.62
CA LEU A 411 -9.20 -1.64 -14.86
C LEU A 411 -8.98 -1.81 -16.38
N PRO A 412 -7.73 -2.02 -16.83
CA PRO A 412 -7.46 -2.18 -18.25
C PRO A 412 -8.14 -3.41 -18.81
N THR A 413 -8.66 -3.29 -20.03
CA THR A 413 -9.12 -4.45 -20.80
C THR A 413 -7.92 -5.08 -21.52
N ARG A 414 -7.92 -6.41 -21.63
CA ARG A 414 -6.87 -7.14 -22.34
C ARG A 414 -7.35 -7.37 -23.76
N GLN A 415 -6.58 -6.90 -24.73
CA GLN A 415 -6.79 -7.19 -26.15
C GLN A 415 -5.45 -7.65 -26.73
N ASP A 416 -5.43 -8.84 -27.30
CA ASP A 416 -4.22 -9.52 -27.77
C ASP A 416 -3.14 -9.59 -26.67
N SER A 417 -1.96 -9.04 -26.93
CA SER A 417 -0.86 -8.91 -25.97
C SER A 417 -0.84 -7.57 -25.23
N GLY A 418 -1.83 -6.70 -25.44
CA GLY A 418 -1.90 -5.34 -24.88
C GLY A 418 -2.89 -5.19 -23.72
N LEU A 419 -2.58 -4.22 -22.86
CA LEU A 419 -3.46 -3.65 -21.83
C LEU A 419 -3.98 -2.31 -22.34
N LEU A 420 -5.30 -2.20 -22.48
CA LEU A 420 -5.97 -1.01 -22.97
C LEU A 420 -6.58 -0.23 -21.81
N TYR A 421 -6.22 1.05 -21.72
CA TYR A 421 -6.73 2.00 -20.75
C TYR A 421 -7.57 3.04 -21.48
N ASP A 422 -8.85 3.12 -21.12
CA ASP A 422 -9.80 4.05 -21.72
C ASP A 422 -9.83 5.41 -21.03
N LYS A 423 -10.27 6.45 -21.76
CA LYS A 423 -10.48 7.82 -21.28
C LYS A 423 -9.23 8.47 -20.64
N VAL A 424 -8.03 8.05 -21.02
CA VAL A 424 -6.79 8.65 -20.51
C VAL A 424 -6.46 9.91 -21.31
N GLY A 425 -6.31 11.05 -20.65
CA GLY A 425 -5.96 12.31 -21.31
C GLY A 425 -4.53 12.29 -21.88
N LEU A 426 -4.32 12.88 -23.06
CA LEU A 426 -3.01 12.97 -23.71
C LEU A 426 -1.94 13.63 -22.81
N GLU A 427 -2.32 14.60 -21.99
CA GLU A 427 -1.42 15.23 -21.02
C GLU A 427 -0.89 14.22 -19.99
N VAL A 428 -1.79 13.41 -19.41
CA VAL A 428 -1.44 12.33 -18.46
C VAL A 428 -0.48 11.35 -19.12
N VAL A 429 -0.80 10.90 -20.34
CA VAL A 429 0.07 9.99 -21.11
C VAL A 429 1.46 10.58 -21.29
N ARG A 430 1.56 11.81 -21.80
CA ARG A 430 2.85 12.49 -22.03
C ARG A 430 3.67 12.54 -20.75
N GLN A 431 3.09 13.01 -19.65
CA GLN A 431 3.78 13.11 -18.37
C GLN A 431 4.30 11.76 -17.87
N LEU A 432 3.44 10.73 -17.86
CA LEU A 432 3.82 9.41 -17.39
C LEU A 432 4.89 8.78 -18.30
N THR A 433 4.76 8.90 -19.62
CA THR A 433 5.76 8.37 -20.56
C THR A 433 7.11 9.07 -20.44
N THR A 434 7.14 10.38 -20.18
CA THR A 434 8.39 11.11 -19.90
C THR A 434 9.02 10.63 -18.60
N LYS A 435 8.24 10.49 -17.52
CA LYS A 435 8.74 10.04 -16.21
C LYS A 435 9.26 8.61 -16.23
N LEU A 436 8.62 7.75 -17.03
CA LEU A 436 8.98 6.34 -17.18
C LEU A 436 9.99 6.08 -18.30
N ASN A 437 10.45 7.11 -19.02
CA ASN A 437 11.31 6.94 -20.19
C ASN A 437 10.74 5.92 -21.20
N VAL A 438 9.45 6.06 -21.53
CA VAL A 438 8.72 5.21 -22.48
C VAL A 438 8.52 5.99 -23.78
N LYS A 439 8.81 5.37 -24.92
CA LYS A 439 8.47 5.96 -26.22
C LYS A 439 6.96 5.83 -26.47
N CYS A 440 6.26 6.95 -26.60
CA CYS A 440 4.84 6.94 -26.97
C CYS A 440 4.69 7.12 -28.49
N GLU A 441 4.09 6.14 -29.15
CA GLU A 441 3.70 6.23 -30.56
C GLU A 441 2.27 6.81 -30.61
N LEU A 442 2.11 7.94 -31.30
CA LEU A 442 0.80 8.52 -31.55
C LEU A 442 0.23 7.85 -32.79
N GLU A 443 -0.89 7.14 -32.65
CA GLU A 443 -1.69 6.74 -33.79
C GLU A 443 -2.41 8.01 -34.26
N SER A 444 -1.81 8.68 -35.24
CA SER A 444 -2.50 9.69 -36.03
C SER A 444 -3.50 8.98 -36.93
N ASP A 445 -4.72 9.51 -37.00
CA ASP A 445 -5.78 9.07 -37.91
C ASP A 445 -5.19 8.89 -39.32
N TYR A 446 -4.84 7.66 -39.68
CA TYR A 446 -4.73 7.26 -41.08
C TYR A 446 -6.17 7.11 -41.54
N ALA A 447 -6.71 8.23 -42.06
CA ALA A 447 -7.96 8.28 -42.79
C ALA A 447 -7.94 7.38 -44.04
#